data_AF-A0A8J3Z860-F1
#
_entry.id   AF-A0A8J3Z860-F1
#
_cell.length_a   1.000
_cell.length_b   1.000
_cell.length_c   1.000
_cell.angle_alpha   90.00
_cell.angle_beta   90.00
_cell.angle_gamma   90.00
#
_symmetry.space_group_name_H-M   'P 1'
#
loop_
_entity.id
_entity.type
_entity.pdbx_description
1 polymer ?
#
loop_
_entity_poly.entity_id
_entity_poly.type
_entity_poly.pdbx_seq_one_letter_code
_entity_poly.pdbx_strand_id
1 'polypeptide(L)'
;MNSTWRAPDHGDWSALHWIRDLSSPHPDSSARLAAGNLPPEIRIATRLACGPLPATTPVTSDVSRALLRTLSRSPIRDLVSAVTHVEGLAWRRYQGHGRISFAAVLDDGEQAPTAWARFNPPPPSSVQMFGDPACADFVLAIEPRTRHGDVHPPADLPFWFRWLIRTLSVPAAVRNLAAEELGLSTAADPPDRVGVFFSTPRALTELVDVGDHPRVPGSHISQRFTAGAVADPDGQDAAATTREWIMQLCDRDLPLDGYEHTLLTLGA
;
A
#
# COMPACT_ATOMS: atom_id res chain seq x y z
N MET A 1 -12.92 -9.25 12.54
CA MET A 1 -13.80 -8.09 12.72
C MET A 1 -13.87 -7.39 11.37
N ASN A 2 -15.06 -7.11 10.85
CA ASN A 2 -15.19 -6.25 9.67
C ASN A 2 -14.96 -4.82 10.14
N SER A 3 -13.80 -4.26 9.79
CA SER A 3 -13.48 -2.87 10.11
C SER A 3 -14.31 -1.93 9.24
N THR A 4 -14.83 -0.88 9.87
CA THR A 4 -15.48 0.28 9.25
C THR A 4 -14.52 1.46 9.15
N TRP A 5 -14.77 2.38 8.22
CA TRP A 5 -13.80 3.36 7.75
C TRP A 5 -14.43 4.73 7.48
N ARG A 6 -13.71 5.79 7.84
CA ARG A 6 -14.03 7.16 7.44
C ARG A 6 -12.97 7.72 6.49
N ALA A 7 -13.32 8.81 5.80
CA ALA A 7 -12.36 9.60 5.05
C ALA A 7 -11.27 10.21 5.98
N PRO A 8 -10.00 10.30 5.55
CA PRO A 8 -8.93 10.90 6.34
C PRO A 8 -9.07 12.42 6.44
N ASP A 9 -8.69 12.99 7.59
CA ASP A 9 -8.52 14.45 7.73
C ASP A 9 -7.12 14.90 7.25
N HIS A 10 -6.81 16.19 7.40
CA HIS A 10 -5.50 16.71 6.99
C HIS A 10 -4.32 16.02 7.73
N GLY A 11 -4.43 15.79 9.03
CA GLY A 11 -3.36 15.16 9.81
C GLY A 11 -3.14 13.71 9.40
N ASP A 12 -4.24 12.99 9.13
CA ASP A 12 -4.21 11.62 8.61
C ASP A 12 -3.50 11.55 7.24
N TRP A 13 -3.78 12.49 6.34
CA TRP A 13 -3.12 12.59 5.04
C TRP A 13 -1.63 12.88 5.15
N SER A 14 -1.23 13.80 6.04
CA SER A 14 0.19 14.10 6.26
C SER A 14 0.97 12.85 6.69
N ALA A 15 0.40 12.02 7.57
CA ALA A 15 1.01 10.76 7.98
C ALA A 15 1.14 9.77 6.81
N LEU A 16 0.08 9.59 6.01
CA LEU A 16 0.09 8.65 4.89
C LEU A 16 1.06 9.07 3.77
N HIS A 17 1.16 10.38 3.49
CA HIS A 17 2.12 10.91 2.51
C HIS A 17 3.57 10.73 2.96
N TRP A 18 3.85 10.94 4.25
CA TRP A 18 5.19 10.64 4.80
C TRP A 18 5.60 9.19 4.58
N ILE A 19 4.68 8.25 4.83
CA ILE A 19 4.93 6.81 4.65
C ILE A 19 5.06 6.46 3.16
N ARG A 20 4.22 7.05 2.31
CA ARG A 20 4.33 6.93 0.85
C ARG A 20 5.73 7.35 0.39
N ASP A 21 6.31 8.41 0.93
CA ASP A 21 7.58 8.96 0.46
C ASP A 21 8.82 8.19 0.94
N LEU A 22 8.62 7.10 1.71
CA LEU A 22 9.70 6.16 2.00
C LEU A 22 10.28 5.62 0.67
N SER A 23 11.58 5.82 0.49
CA SER A 23 12.29 5.39 -0.70
C SER A 23 12.42 3.87 -0.77
N SER A 24 12.38 3.33 -2.00
CA SER A 24 12.75 1.94 -2.26
C SER A 24 14.14 1.65 -1.68
N PRO A 25 14.34 0.50 -1.02
CA PRO A 25 15.65 0.11 -0.55
C PRO A 25 16.57 -0.36 -1.70
N HIS A 26 16.06 -0.61 -2.92
CA HIS A 26 16.82 -1.19 -4.02
C HIS A 26 17.52 -0.11 -4.88
N PRO A 27 18.82 -0.24 -5.20
CA PRO A 27 19.58 0.79 -5.94
C PRO A 27 19.04 1.04 -7.36
N ASP A 28 18.49 0.03 -8.02
CA ASP A 28 17.91 0.18 -9.36
C ASP A 28 16.74 1.18 -9.39
N SER A 29 16.01 1.34 -8.29
CA SER A 29 14.96 2.35 -8.22
C SER A 29 15.54 3.76 -8.36
N SER A 30 16.67 4.04 -7.70
CA SER A 30 17.37 5.32 -7.80
C SER A 30 17.99 5.52 -9.18
N ALA A 31 18.57 4.47 -9.77
CA ALA A 31 19.12 4.53 -11.13
C ALA A 31 18.03 4.79 -12.18
N ARG A 32 16.88 4.11 -12.08
CA ARG A 32 15.73 4.30 -12.97
C ARG A 32 15.11 5.69 -12.83
N LEU A 33 15.01 6.21 -11.59
CA LEU A 33 14.57 7.59 -11.33
C LEU A 33 15.51 8.60 -12.01
N ALA A 34 16.82 8.45 -11.86
CA ALA A 34 17.81 9.36 -12.48
C ALA A 34 17.74 9.32 -14.01
N ALA A 35 17.38 8.18 -14.59
CA ALA A 35 17.20 8.00 -16.03
C ALA A 35 15.81 8.43 -16.56
N GLY A 36 14.88 8.82 -15.68
CA GLY A 36 13.49 9.16 -16.07
C GLY A 36 12.65 7.97 -16.52
N ASN A 37 13.08 6.74 -16.25
CA ASN A 37 12.46 5.50 -16.72
C ASN A 37 11.82 4.72 -15.56
N LEU A 38 11.05 5.42 -14.73
CA LEU A 38 10.28 4.73 -13.71
C LEU A 38 9.11 3.97 -14.36
N PRO A 39 8.82 2.75 -13.93
CA PRO A 39 7.62 2.03 -14.33
C PRO A 39 6.40 2.52 -13.52
N PRO A 40 5.17 2.13 -13.92
CA PRO A 40 4.01 2.26 -13.05
C PRO A 40 4.26 1.59 -11.69
N GLU A 41 3.83 2.25 -10.61
CA GLU A 41 3.99 1.76 -9.25
C GLU A 41 2.70 1.99 -8.45
N ILE A 42 2.36 1.00 -7.64
CA ILE A 42 1.25 1.04 -6.70
C ILE A 42 1.82 0.93 -5.30
N ARG A 43 1.49 1.87 -4.41
CA ARG A 43 1.87 1.82 -3.00
C ARG A 43 0.66 1.70 -2.10
N ILE A 44 0.79 0.87 -1.07
CA ILE A 44 -0.12 0.79 0.06
C ILE A 44 0.67 1.24 1.29
N ALA A 45 0.24 2.31 1.93
CA ALA A 45 0.77 2.80 3.19
C ALA A 45 -0.17 2.43 4.34
N THR A 46 0.38 2.09 5.48
CA THR A 46 -0.37 1.81 6.71
C THR A 46 0.34 2.40 7.90
N ARG A 47 -0.43 2.97 8.82
CA ARG A 47 0.02 3.40 10.14
C ARG A 47 -0.89 2.81 11.20
N LEU A 48 -0.31 2.25 12.27
CA LEU A 48 -1.07 1.71 13.40
C LEU A 48 -0.38 2.03 14.73
N ALA A 49 -1.19 2.17 15.78
CA ALA A 49 -0.70 2.44 17.13
C ALA A 49 -0.16 1.17 17.79
N CYS A 50 1.13 1.18 18.17
CA CYS A 50 1.75 0.08 18.91
C CYS A 50 2.94 0.53 19.77
N GLY A 51 3.32 -0.31 20.73
CA GLY A 51 4.48 -0.11 21.57
C GLY A 51 5.80 -0.24 20.81
N PRO A 52 6.88 0.41 21.29
CA PRO A 52 8.18 0.34 20.63
C PRO A 52 8.73 -1.09 20.64
N LEU A 53 9.53 -1.41 19.63
CA LEU A 53 10.25 -2.67 19.58
C LEU A 53 11.29 -2.71 20.72
N PRO A 54 11.28 -3.71 21.64
CA PRO A 54 12.25 -3.77 22.73
C PRO A 54 13.68 -3.85 22.21
N ALA A 55 14.66 -3.41 23.01
CA ALA A 55 16.05 -3.29 22.57
C ALA A 55 16.72 -4.64 22.20
N THR A 56 16.33 -5.73 22.86
CA THR A 56 17.05 -7.01 22.82
C THR A 56 16.24 -8.15 22.22
N THR A 57 14.93 -8.22 22.48
CA THR A 57 14.07 -9.33 22.07
C THR A 57 12.77 -8.81 21.45
N PRO A 58 12.30 -9.36 20.31
CA PRO A 58 12.96 -10.38 19.46
C PRO A 58 14.24 -9.86 18.80
N VAL A 59 15.19 -10.73 18.42
CA VAL A 59 16.41 -10.28 17.71
C VAL A 59 16.06 -9.78 16.29
N THR A 60 16.95 -8.99 15.67
CA THR A 60 16.67 -8.37 14.35
C THR A 60 16.35 -9.39 13.25
N SER A 61 16.99 -10.56 13.28
CA SER A 61 16.71 -11.66 12.35
C SER A 61 15.31 -12.23 12.51
N ASP A 62 14.81 -12.32 13.74
CA ASP A 62 13.45 -12.79 14.02
C ASP A 62 12.40 -11.79 13.55
N VAL A 63 12.66 -10.48 13.73
CA VAL A 63 11.78 -9.42 13.19
C VAL A 63 11.73 -9.49 11.66
N SER A 64 12.88 -9.62 11.00
CA SER A 64 12.91 -9.83 9.55
C SER A 64 12.14 -11.09 9.13
N ARG A 65 12.30 -12.20 9.85
CA ARG A 65 11.57 -13.44 9.53
C ARG A 65 10.06 -13.28 9.69
N ALA A 66 9.61 -12.58 10.73
CA ALA A 66 8.20 -12.25 10.95
C ALA A 66 7.63 -11.37 9.83
N LEU A 67 8.39 -10.36 9.39
CA LEU A 67 8.02 -9.53 8.23
C LEU A 67 7.87 -10.38 6.97
N LEU A 68 8.87 -11.21 6.62
CA LEU A 68 8.82 -12.05 5.41
C LEU A 68 7.64 -13.05 5.44
N ARG A 69 7.33 -13.64 6.61
CA ARG A 69 6.15 -14.49 6.79
C ARG A 69 4.86 -13.70 6.53
N THR A 70 4.76 -12.49 7.06
CA THR A 70 3.58 -11.62 6.88
C THR A 70 3.38 -11.26 5.41
N LEU A 71 4.45 -10.89 4.70
CA LEU A 71 4.42 -10.57 3.27
C LEU A 71 4.04 -11.76 2.38
N SER A 72 4.32 -12.99 2.85
CA SER A 72 4.02 -14.23 2.12
C SER A 72 2.61 -14.78 2.41
N ARG A 73 1.83 -14.12 3.27
CA ARG A 73 0.47 -14.55 3.67
C ARG A 73 -0.59 -13.60 3.11
N SER A 74 -1.84 -14.08 3.06
CA SER A 74 -3.00 -13.23 2.80
C SER A 74 -3.13 -12.18 3.91
N PRO A 75 -3.51 -10.92 3.61
CA PRO A 75 -3.96 -10.40 2.31
C PRO A 75 -2.83 -9.91 1.40
N ILE A 76 -1.61 -9.74 1.91
CA ILE A 76 -0.50 -9.11 1.17
C ILE A 76 -0.11 -9.91 -0.06
N ARG A 77 0.06 -11.23 0.09
CA ARG A 77 0.38 -12.11 -1.04
C ARG A 77 -0.65 -11.96 -2.17
N ASP A 78 -1.93 -11.95 -1.81
CA ASP A 78 -3.02 -11.93 -2.78
C ASP A 78 -3.12 -10.58 -3.50
N LEU A 79 -2.78 -9.47 -2.81
CA LEU A 79 -2.68 -8.14 -3.41
C LEU A 79 -1.54 -8.05 -4.42
N VAL A 80 -0.37 -8.59 -4.07
CA VAL A 80 0.81 -8.59 -4.95
C VAL A 80 0.55 -9.47 -6.17
N SER A 81 0.12 -10.71 -5.98
CA SER A 81 -0.12 -11.64 -7.10
C SER A 81 -1.25 -11.22 -8.04
N ALA A 82 -2.12 -10.30 -7.61
CA ALA A 82 -3.21 -9.80 -8.45
C ALA A 82 -2.73 -8.82 -9.54
N VAL A 83 -1.61 -8.12 -9.32
CA VAL A 83 -1.12 -7.07 -10.23
C VAL A 83 0.27 -7.35 -10.79
N THR A 84 0.98 -8.35 -10.26
CA THR A 84 2.29 -8.75 -10.78
C THR A 84 2.50 -10.25 -10.77
N HIS A 85 3.38 -10.72 -11.66
CA HIS A 85 3.84 -12.09 -11.67
C HIS A 85 4.70 -12.40 -10.43
N VAL A 86 4.43 -13.53 -9.78
CA VAL A 86 5.11 -13.94 -8.53
C VAL A 86 5.69 -15.35 -8.56
N GLU A 87 5.50 -16.11 -9.65
CA GLU A 87 6.00 -17.48 -9.73
C GLU A 87 7.54 -17.47 -9.78
N GLY A 88 8.18 -18.33 -8.99
CA GLY A 88 9.65 -18.37 -8.88
C GLY A 88 10.26 -17.23 -8.05
N LEU A 89 9.48 -16.22 -7.63
CA LEU A 89 9.95 -15.13 -6.78
C LEU A 89 9.79 -15.46 -5.29
N ALA A 90 10.65 -14.90 -4.45
CA ALA A 90 10.55 -15.04 -3.00
C ALA A 90 10.85 -13.72 -2.28
N TRP A 91 10.13 -13.47 -1.20
CA TRP A 91 10.44 -12.34 -0.31
C TRP A 91 11.77 -12.59 0.39
N ARG A 92 12.71 -11.65 0.23
CA ARG A 92 14.03 -11.69 0.87
C ARG A 92 14.25 -10.41 1.67
N ARG A 93 14.94 -10.54 2.81
CA ARG A 93 15.41 -9.37 3.57
C ARG A 93 16.35 -8.58 2.67
N TYR A 94 16.15 -7.26 2.61
CA TYR A 94 16.94 -6.40 1.74
C TYR A 94 17.18 -5.05 2.37
N GLN A 95 18.46 -4.75 2.63
CA GLN A 95 18.88 -3.58 3.42
C GLN A 95 18.08 -3.44 4.74
N GLY A 96 18.39 -2.42 5.52
CA GLY A 96 17.73 -2.16 6.80
C GLY A 96 18.63 -1.33 7.70
N HIS A 97 18.01 -0.57 8.59
CA HIS A 97 18.73 0.27 9.53
C HIS A 97 18.52 -0.30 10.92
N GLY A 98 19.37 -1.23 11.33
CA GLY A 98 19.33 -1.84 12.66
C GLY A 98 17.92 -2.29 13.08
N ARG A 99 17.44 -1.76 14.22
CA ARG A 99 16.10 -2.01 14.76
C ARG A 99 15.07 -0.92 14.41
N ILE A 100 15.45 0.10 13.63
CA ILE A 100 14.57 1.22 13.27
C ILE A 100 13.86 1.03 11.92
N SER A 101 14.38 0.16 11.05
CA SER A 101 13.74 -0.12 9.76
C SER A 101 14.13 -1.50 9.23
N PHE A 102 13.09 -2.26 8.84
CA PHE A 102 13.21 -3.60 8.26
C PHE A 102 12.61 -3.56 6.86
N ALA A 103 13.41 -3.92 5.86
CA ALA A 103 13.01 -3.89 4.46
C ALA A 103 13.14 -5.27 3.81
N ALA A 104 12.29 -5.49 2.81
CA ALA A 104 12.24 -6.71 2.04
C ALA A 104 11.95 -6.40 0.57
N VAL A 105 12.42 -7.26 -0.33
CA VAL A 105 12.13 -7.21 -1.76
C VAL A 105 11.62 -8.57 -2.22
N LEU A 106 10.79 -8.57 -3.25
CA LEU A 106 10.30 -9.76 -3.93
C LEU A 106 11.05 -9.89 -5.26
N ASP A 107 11.98 -10.83 -5.32
CA ASP A 107 12.84 -11.07 -6.49
C ASP A 107 13.27 -12.54 -6.60
N ASP A 108 13.93 -12.85 -7.72
CA ASP A 108 14.71 -14.06 -7.96
C ASP A 108 16.21 -13.86 -7.67
N GLY A 109 16.67 -12.60 -7.62
CA GLY A 109 18.06 -12.19 -7.40
C GLY A 109 18.83 -11.84 -8.69
N GLU A 110 18.17 -11.89 -9.85
CA GLU A 110 18.78 -11.56 -11.14
C GLU A 110 18.27 -10.23 -11.69
N GLN A 111 17.00 -9.90 -11.45
CA GLN A 111 16.34 -8.70 -11.98
C GLN A 111 15.96 -7.70 -10.89
N ALA A 112 15.60 -6.49 -11.31
CA ALA A 112 15.01 -5.49 -10.41
C ALA A 112 13.77 -6.07 -9.71
N PRO A 113 13.57 -5.82 -8.40
CA PRO A 113 12.50 -6.46 -7.64
C PRO A 113 11.12 -6.04 -8.16
N THR A 114 10.15 -6.96 -8.14
CA THR A 114 8.78 -6.66 -8.58
C THR A 114 7.93 -5.99 -7.51
N ALA A 115 8.34 -6.13 -6.26
CA ALA A 115 7.71 -5.49 -5.13
C ALA A 115 8.76 -5.28 -4.04
N TRP A 116 8.53 -4.29 -3.19
CA TRP A 116 9.32 -4.08 -1.99
C TRP A 116 8.42 -3.65 -0.85
N ALA A 117 8.84 -3.94 0.37
CA ALA A 117 8.12 -3.53 1.56
C ALA A 117 9.08 -3.00 2.62
N ARG A 118 8.59 -2.09 3.45
CA ARG A 118 9.32 -1.58 4.62
C ARG A 118 8.39 -1.51 5.82
N PHE A 119 8.89 -2.01 6.94
CA PHE A 119 8.27 -1.90 8.26
C PHE A 119 9.21 -1.11 9.17
N ASN A 120 8.73 0.00 9.68
CA ASN A 120 9.41 0.81 10.67
C ASN A 120 8.63 0.69 11.99
N PRO A 121 9.17 0.01 13.02
CA PRO A 121 8.54 0.01 14.34
C PRO A 121 8.55 1.42 14.95
N PRO A 122 7.73 1.68 15.97
CA PRO A 122 7.76 2.96 16.66
C PRO A 122 9.17 3.24 17.18
N PRO A 123 9.65 4.49 17.09
CA PRO A 123 10.92 4.86 17.66
C PRO A 123 10.91 4.63 19.18
N PRO A 124 12.08 4.39 19.81
CA PRO A 124 12.17 4.29 21.26
C PRO A 124 11.60 5.55 21.92
N SER A 125 11.01 5.42 23.11
CA SER A 125 10.41 6.55 23.83
C SER A 125 11.39 7.70 24.10
N SER A 126 12.70 7.43 24.12
CA SER A 126 13.75 8.46 24.28
C SER A 126 13.97 9.34 23.05
N VAL A 127 13.43 8.96 21.89
CA VAL A 127 13.60 9.67 20.60
C VAL A 127 12.24 10.15 20.04
N GLN A 128 11.13 9.79 20.69
CA GLN A 128 9.81 10.32 20.35
C GLN A 128 9.76 11.80 20.68
N MET A 129 9.35 12.63 19.70
CA MET A 129 9.02 14.01 19.97
C MET A 129 7.78 14.08 20.87
N PHE A 130 7.76 15.05 21.78
CA PHE A 130 6.65 15.19 22.73
C PHE A 130 5.31 15.31 21.99
N GLY A 131 4.38 14.40 22.31
CA GLY A 131 3.02 14.39 21.78
C GLY A 131 2.80 13.51 20.55
N ASP A 132 3.85 12.98 19.92
CA ASP A 132 3.68 12.04 18.80
C ASP A 132 3.27 10.64 19.32
N PRO A 133 2.14 10.09 18.86
CA PRO A 133 1.73 8.75 19.27
C PRO A 133 2.70 7.70 18.75
N ALA A 134 3.01 6.70 19.58
CA ALA A 134 3.84 5.56 19.20
C ALA A 134 3.13 4.74 18.10
N CYS A 135 3.60 4.91 16.86
CA CYS A 135 3.04 4.23 15.70
C CYS A 135 4.10 3.45 14.94
N ALA A 136 3.72 2.28 14.43
CA ALA A 136 4.46 1.61 13.38
C ALA A 136 4.00 2.10 12.01
N ASP A 137 4.96 2.23 11.10
CA ASP A 137 4.71 2.54 9.70
C ASP A 137 5.02 1.33 8.83
N PHE A 138 4.15 1.05 7.89
CA PHE A 138 4.32 0.01 6.89
C PHE A 138 4.03 0.57 5.49
N VAL A 139 4.91 0.25 4.54
CA VAL A 139 4.66 0.50 3.12
C VAL A 139 4.93 -0.78 2.34
N LEU A 140 4.03 -1.07 1.41
CA LEU A 140 4.19 -2.06 0.36
C LEU A 140 4.11 -1.33 -0.98
N ALA A 141 5.13 -1.51 -1.81
CA ALA A 141 5.15 -1.00 -3.16
C ALA A 141 5.23 -2.15 -4.15
N ILE A 142 4.44 -2.09 -5.20
CA ILE A 142 4.30 -3.13 -6.21
C ILE A 142 4.48 -2.47 -7.56
N GLU A 143 5.34 -3.07 -8.38
CA GLU A 143 5.54 -2.71 -9.77
C GLU A 143 4.77 -3.72 -10.64
N PRO A 144 3.63 -3.32 -11.23
CA PRO A 144 2.84 -4.24 -12.03
C PRO A 144 3.59 -4.68 -13.28
N ARG A 145 3.91 -5.97 -13.36
CA ARG A 145 4.59 -6.55 -14.52
C ARG A 145 4.07 -7.93 -14.89
N THR A 146 4.23 -8.28 -16.17
CA THR A 146 3.99 -9.63 -16.68
C THR A 146 5.14 -10.56 -16.30
N ARG A 147 4.98 -11.86 -16.57
CA ARG A 147 6.04 -12.87 -16.38
C ARG A 147 7.33 -12.58 -17.14
N HIS A 148 7.25 -11.78 -18.21
CA HIS A 148 8.39 -11.45 -19.07
C HIS A 148 9.07 -10.14 -18.65
N GLY A 149 8.60 -9.50 -17.57
CA GLY A 149 9.11 -8.22 -17.11
C GLY A 149 8.48 -7.00 -17.80
N ASP A 150 7.58 -7.20 -18.76
CA ASP A 150 6.83 -6.12 -19.42
C ASP A 150 5.82 -5.48 -18.46
N VAL A 151 5.38 -4.25 -18.75
CA VAL A 151 4.30 -3.58 -18.01
C VAL A 151 3.04 -4.45 -18.02
N HIS A 152 2.44 -4.65 -16.85
CA HIS A 152 1.17 -5.39 -16.75
C HIS A 152 0.07 -4.63 -17.51
N PRO A 153 -0.81 -5.32 -18.28
CA PRO A 153 -1.91 -4.65 -18.95
C PRO A 153 -2.81 -3.91 -17.95
N PRO A 154 -3.41 -2.78 -18.35
CA PRO A 154 -4.34 -2.05 -17.49
C PRO A 154 -5.55 -2.94 -17.15
N ALA A 155 -6.10 -2.73 -15.96
CA ALA A 155 -7.22 -3.51 -15.44
C ALA A 155 -8.49 -2.68 -15.30
N ASP A 156 -9.65 -3.33 -15.44
CA ASP A 156 -10.96 -2.69 -15.43
C ASP A 156 -11.39 -2.20 -14.03
N LEU A 157 -12.44 -1.37 -13.98
CA LEU A 157 -13.00 -0.86 -12.71
C LEU A 157 -13.46 -2.00 -11.77
N PRO A 158 -14.12 -3.08 -12.22
CA PRO A 158 -14.42 -4.23 -11.39
C PRO A 158 -13.21 -4.87 -10.71
N PHE A 159 -12.08 -5.01 -11.42
CA PHE A 159 -10.83 -5.49 -10.85
C PHE A 159 -10.33 -4.54 -9.76
N TRP A 160 -10.24 -3.25 -10.06
CA TRP A 160 -9.73 -2.25 -9.12
C TRP A 160 -10.61 -2.16 -7.87
N PHE A 161 -11.93 -2.24 -8.01
CA PHE A 161 -12.86 -2.30 -6.88
C PHE A 161 -12.54 -3.49 -5.94
N ARG A 162 -12.39 -4.70 -6.49
CA ARG A 162 -12.03 -5.88 -5.67
C ARG A 162 -10.64 -5.77 -5.06
N TRP A 163 -9.68 -5.20 -5.80
CA TRP A 163 -8.31 -5.03 -5.33
C TRP A 163 -8.23 -4.01 -4.18
N LEU A 164 -8.89 -2.86 -4.34
CA LEU A 164 -8.95 -1.81 -3.32
C LEU A 164 -9.67 -2.26 -2.05
N ILE A 165 -10.77 -3.03 -2.15
CA ILE A 165 -11.40 -3.66 -0.97
C ILE A 165 -10.38 -4.47 -0.17
N ARG A 166 -9.54 -5.26 -0.84
CA ARG A 166 -8.52 -6.08 -0.17
C ARG A 166 -7.44 -5.24 0.51
N THR A 167 -7.15 -4.04 0.01
CA THR A 167 -6.17 -3.15 0.66
C THR A 167 -6.60 -2.72 2.06
N LEU A 168 -7.90 -2.62 2.31
CA LEU A 168 -8.45 -2.29 3.63
C LEU A 168 -8.19 -3.39 4.67
N SER A 169 -7.79 -4.60 4.25
CA SER A 169 -7.36 -5.67 5.15
C SER A 169 -5.87 -5.60 5.54
N VAL A 170 -5.07 -4.75 4.88
CA VAL A 170 -3.62 -4.63 5.16
C VAL A 170 -3.33 -4.18 6.60
N PRO A 171 -4.03 -3.18 7.17
CA PRO A 171 -3.81 -2.79 8.56
C PRO A 171 -3.95 -3.94 9.56
N ALA A 172 -4.93 -4.82 9.37
CA ALA A 172 -5.11 -6.00 10.20
C ALA A 172 -3.91 -6.97 10.12
N ALA A 173 -3.32 -7.15 8.92
CA ALA A 173 -2.14 -7.97 8.74
C ALA A 173 -0.89 -7.38 9.42
N VAL A 174 -0.71 -6.06 9.32
CA VAL A 174 0.39 -5.35 9.99
C VAL A 174 0.19 -5.34 11.51
N ARG A 175 -1.06 -5.24 11.98
CA ARG A 175 -1.41 -5.38 13.41
C ARG A 175 -1.09 -6.77 13.93
N ASN A 176 -1.38 -7.83 13.17
CA ASN A 176 -1.01 -9.19 13.53
C ASN A 176 0.52 -9.38 13.55
N LEU A 177 1.26 -8.76 12.61
CA LEU A 177 2.72 -8.71 12.68
C LEU A 177 3.18 -8.08 14.00
N ALA A 178 2.63 -6.91 14.37
CA ALA A 178 3.01 -6.21 15.59
C ALA A 178 2.65 -7.01 16.86
N ALA A 179 1.40 -7.44 17.00
CA ALA A 179 0.89 -8.07 18.21
C ALA A 179 1.33 -9.53 18.35
N GLU A 180 1.03 -10.36 17.35
CA GLU A 180 1.16 -11.82 17.45
C GLU A 180 2.56 -12.31 17.12
N GLU A 181 3.18 -11.74 16.07
CA GLU A 181 4.49 -12.21 15.61
C GLU A 181 5.66 -11.51 16.32
N LEU A 182 5.45 -10.28 16.82
CA LEU A 182 6.49 -9.48 17.49
C LEU A 182 6.22 -9.21 18.99
N GLY A 183 5.02 -9.50 19.49
CA GLY A 183 4.68 -9.31 20.92
C GLY A 183 4.56 -7.84 21.34
N LEU A 184 4.29 -6.92 20.40
CA LEU A 184 4.13 -5.50 20.71
C LEU A 184 2.72 -5.23 21.25
N SER A 185 2.62 -4.34 22.25
CA SER A 185 1.32 -3.82 22.66
C SER A 185 0.69 -3.06 21.48
N THR A 186 -0.61 -3.21 21.27
CA THR A 186 -1.33 -2.43 20.26
C THR A 186 -2.43 -1.62 20.92
N ALA A 187 -2.72 -0.45 20.36
CA ALA A 187 -3.79 0.42 20.80
C ALA A 187 -4.79 0.65 19.67
N ALA A 188 -5.96 1.18 20.02
CA ALA A 188 -6.96 1.66 19.08
C ALA A 188 -6.81 3.16 18.76
N ASP A 189 -6.02 3.88 19.55
CA ASP A 189 -5.77 5.32 19.39
C ASP A 189 -4.25 5.58 19.25
N PRO A 190 -3.81 6.26 18.18
CA PRO A 190 -4.60 6.70 17.02
C PRO A 190 -5.20 5.52 16.23
N PRO A 191 -6.34 5.73 15.55
CA PRO A 191 -6.96 4.72 14.71
C PRO A 191 -6.04 4.29 13.57
N ASP A 192 -6.21 3.05 13.13
CA ASP A 192 -5.47 2.50 12.00
C ASP A 192 -5.74 3.32 10.74
N ARG A 193 -4.68 3.60 9.98
CA ARG A 193 -4.77 4.35 8.73
C ARG A 193 -4.28 3.49 7.58
N VAL A 194 -4.90 3.64 6.43
CA VAL A 194 -4.47 3.03 5.18
C VAL A 194 -4.58 4.03 4.05
N GLY A 195 -3.56 4.06 3.18
CA GLY A 195 -3.51 4.89 1.99
C GLY A 195 -3.09 4.06 0.79
N VAL A 196 -3.68 4.35 -0.37
CA VAL A 196 -3.34 3.76 -1.66
C VAL A 196 -2.88 4.86 -2.59
N PHE A 197 -1.77 4.64 -3.27
CA PHE A 197 -1.16 5.60 -4.19
C PHE A 197 -0.82 4.90 -5.49
N PHE A 198 -1.38 5.38 -6.60
CA PHE A 198 -0.95 4.95 -7.93
C PHE A 198 -0.07 6.05 -8.51
N SER A 199 1.01 5.65 -9.17
CA SER A 199 1.90 6.55 -9.89
C SER A 199 2.26 5.91 -11.22
N THR A 200 2.04 6.64 -12.30
CA THR A 200 2.35 6.21 -13.67
C THR A 200 3.26 7.22 -14.36
N PRO A 201 4.11 6.81 -15.31
CA PRO A 201 4.99 7.74 -16.00
C PRO A 201 4.27 8.73 -16.91
N ARG A 202 3.16 8.31 -17.55
CA ARG A 202 2.46 9.12 -18.55
C ARG A 202 1.02 9.40 -18.17
N ALA A 203 0.24 8.38 -17.80
CA ALA A 203 -1.18 8.52 -17.48
C ALA A 203 -1.70 7.32 -16.69
N LEU A 204 -2.72 7.54 -15.85
CA LEU A 204 -3.39 6.47 -15.09
C LEU A 204 -3.98 5.37 -15.97
N THR A 205 -4.20 5.61 -17.26
CA THR A 205 -4.62 4.58 -18.23
C THR A 205 -3.57 3.49 -18.45
N GLU A 206 -2.35 3.66 -17.96
CA GLU A 206 -1.33 2.59 -17.91
C GLU A 206 -1.65 1.53 -16.85
N LEU A 207 -2.51 1.86 -15.87
CA LEU A 207 -2.99 0.94 -14.82
C LEU A 207 -4.49 0.66 -14.94
N VAL A 208 -5.28 1.65 -15.34
CA VAL A 208 -6.74 1.57 -15.35
C VAL A 208 -7.25 1.49 -16.78
N ASP A 209 -7.93 0.39 -17.10
CA ASP A 209 -8.65 0.26 -18.35
C ASP A 209 -9.97 1.03 -18.25
N VAL A 210 -10.16 1.97 -19.17
CA VAL A 210 -11.37 2.79 -19.24
C VAL A 210 -12.52 2.07 -19.95
N GLY A 211 -12.24 0.97 -20.64
CA GLY A 211 -13.24 0.18 -21.38
C GLY A 211 -14.09 1.06 -22.29
N ASP A 212 -15.41 0.88 -22.19
CA ASP A 212 -16.41 1.63 -22.96
C ASP A 212 -16.83 2.96 -22.32
N HIS A 213 -16.19 3.38 -21.21
CA HIS A 213 -16.51 4.64 -20.55
C HIS A 213 -15.84 5.80 -21.32
N PRO A 214 -16.64 6.66 -22.01
CA PRO A 214 -16.06 7.76 -22.74
C PRO A 214 -15.44 8.76 -21.75
N ARG A 215 -14.35 9.38 -22.19
CA ARG A 215 -13.72 10.44 -21.42
C ARG A 215 -14.53 11.73 -21.52
N VAL A 216 -14.59 12.47 -20.41
CA VAL A 216 -15.18 13.81 -20.42
C VAL A 216 -14.35 14.73 -21.33
N PRO A 217 -14.92 15.36 -22.38
CA PRO A 217 -14.17 16.21 -23.30
C PRO A 217 -13.46 17.37 -22.59
N GLY A 218 -12.21 17.65 -23.00
CA GLY A 218 -11.39 18.72 -22.41
C GLY A 218 -10.75 18.39 -21.06
N SER A 219 -10.99 17.19 -20.52
CA SER A 219 -10.36 16.75 -19.27
C SER A 219 -8.89 16.36 -19.43
N HIS A 220 -8.11 16.53 -18.37
CA HIS A 220 -6.74 16.02 -18.26
C HIS A 220 -6.73 14.68 -17.50
N ILE A 221 -5.92 13.71 -17.95
CA ILE A 221 -5.71 12.45 -17.21
C ILE A 221 -4.52 12.65 -16.27
N SER A 222 -4.74 12.43 -14.99
CA SER A 222 -3.67 12.46 -13.99
C SER A 222 -2.67 11.31 -14.21
N GLN A 223 -1.44 11.53 -13.77
CA GLN A 223 -0.41 10.49 -13.63
C GLN A 223 -0.49 9.79 -12.26
N ARG A 224 -1.36 10.28 -11.38
CA ARG A 224 -1.41 9.86 -9.98
C ARG A 224 -2.83 9.76 -9.49
N PHE A 225 -3.09 8.74 -8.70
CA PHE A 225 -4.30 8.59 -7.92
C PHE A 225 -3.92 8.41 -6.47
N THR A 226 -4.72 8.96 -5.57
CA THR A 226 -4.52 8.84 -4.14
C THR A 226 -5.85 8.74 -3.43
N ALA A 227 -5.98 7.72 -2.59
CA ALA A 227 -7.12 7.47 -1.74
C ALA A 227 -6.64 6.95 -0.37
N GLY A 228 -7.48 7.13 0.65
CA GLY A 228 -7.12 6.76 2.01
C GLY A 228 -8.35 6.61 2.88
N ALA A 229 -8.16 5.94 4.01
CA ALA A 229 -9.19 5.69 4.99
C ALA A 229 -8.58 5.56 6.38
N VAL A 230 -9.41 5.84 7.39
CA VAL A 230 -9.07 5.71 8.80
C VAL A 230 -10.12 4.86 9.49
N ALA A 231 -9.68 3.91 10.31
CA ALA A 231 -10.56 3.01 11.04
C ALA A 231 -11.48 3.83 11.96
N ASP A 232 -12.79 3.58 11.85
CA ASP A 232 -13.81 4.31 12.58
C ASP A 232 -15.01 3.38 12.83
N PRO A 233 -15.37 3.07 14.09
CA PRO A 233 -16.53 2.24 14.41
C PRO A 233 -17.83 2.70 13.75
N ASP A 234 -18.02 4.00 13.58
CA ASP A 234 -19.21 4.60 12.97
C ASP A 234 -19.06 4.85 11.47
N GLY A 235 -17.94 4.39 10.89
CA GLY A 235 -17.61 4.55 9.49
C GLY A 235 -18.36 3.61 8.54
N GLN A 236 -18.01 3.68 7.28
CA GLN A 236 -18.53 2.87 6.20
C GLN A 236 -17.85 1.50 6.13
N ASP A 237 -18.53 0.51 5.56
CA ASP A 237 -17.87 -0.76 5.25
C ASP A 237 -16.86 -0.63 4.09
N ALA A 238 -16.05 -1.67 3.91
CA ALA A 238 -15.01 -1.70 2.90
C ALA A 238 -15.50 -1.49 1.46
N ALA A 239 -16.71 -1.96 1.13
CA ALA A 239 -17.27 -1.83 -0.22
C ALA A 239 -17.75 -0.40 -0.49
N ALA A 240 -18.41 0.22 0.50
CA ALA A 240 -18.81 1.62 0.43
C ALA A 240 -17.59 2.55 0.33
N THR A 241 -16.58 2.39 1.19
CA THR A 241 -15.33 3.16 1.11
C THR A 241 -14.63 3.00 -0.23
N THR A 242 -14.58 1.78 -0.76
CA THR A 242 -13.96 1.54 -2.06
C THR A 242 -14.76 2.15 -3.22
N ARG A 243 -16.10 2.17 -3.13
CA ARG A 243 -16.94 2.85 -4.12
C ARG A 243 -16.63 4.34 -4.17
N GLU A 244 -16.48 4.98 -3.02
CA GLU A 244 -16.06 6.39 -2.95
C GLU A 244 -14.68 6.60 -3.57
N TRP A 245 -13.73 5.69 -3.34
CA TRP A 245 -12.41 5.77 -3.95
C TRP A 245 -12.44 5.63 -5.48
N ILE A 246 -13.25 4.73 -6.04
CA ILE A 246 -13.40 4.61 -7.49
C ILE A 246 -14.13 5.83 -8.07
N MET A 247 -15.14 6.37 -7.38
CA MET A 247 -15.77 7.63 -7.79
C MET A 247 -14.74 8.76 -7.84
N GLN A 248 -13.90 8.91 -6.80
CA GLN A 248 -12.82 9.91 -6.82
C GLN A 248 -11.82 9.68 -7.96
N LEU A 249 -11.46 8.43 -8.24
CA LEU A 249 -10.63 8.08 -9.39
C LEU A 249 -11.27 8.56 -10.70
N CYS A 250 -12.54 8.22 -10.92
CA CYS A 250 -13.27 8.50 -12.15
C CYS A 250 -13.73 9.95 -12.31
N ASP A 251 -13.92 10.71 -11.23
CA ASP A 251 -14.34 12.12 -11.29
C ASP A 251 -13.14 13.07 -11.41
N ARG A 252 -12.08 12.79 -10.64
CA ARG A 252 -10.96 13.73 -10.45
C ARG A 252 -9.74 13.38 -11.29
N ASP A 253 -9.30 12.13 -11.22
CA ASP A 253 -7.96 11.75 -11.70
C ASP A 253 -7.98 11.10 -13.09
N LEU A 254 -9.09 10.47 -13.43
CA LEU A 254 -9.38 9.89 -14.74
C LEU A 254 -10.83 10.24 -15.10
N PRO A 255 -11.14 11.48 -15.55
CA PRO A 255 -12.52 11.92 -15.78
C PRO A 255 -13.26 11.07 -16.83
N LEU A 256 -14.12 10.16 -16.36
CA LEU A 256 -14.95 9.24 -17.14
C LEU A 256 -16.42 9.59 -17.03
N ASP A 257 -17.20 9.31 -18.08
CA ASP A 257 -18.65 9.47 -18.09
C ASP A 257 -19.35 8.10 -18.03
N GLY A 258 -20.46 8.02 -17.30
CA GLY A 258 -21.30 6.82 -17.16
C GLY A 258 -20.69 5.65 -16.38
N TYR A 259 -19.62 5.88 -15.62
CA TYR A 259 -18.96 4.84 -14.81
C TYR A 259 -19.81 4.39 -13.60
N GLU A 260 -20.76 5.23 -13.18
CA GLU A 260 -21.63 5.01 -12.03
C GLU A 260 -22.50 3.76 -12.21
N HIS A 261 -22.91 3.46 -13.45
CA HIS A 261 -23.68 2.25 -13.73
C HIS A 261 -22.87 0.99 -13.40
N THR A 262 -21.60 0.97 -13.80
CA THR A 262 -20.67 -0.12 -13.44
C THR A 262 -20.54 -0.24 -11.93
N LEU A 263 -20.37 0.88 -11.21
CA LEU A 263 -20.25 0.88 -9.75
C LEU A 263 -21.50 0.42 -8.99
N LEU A 264 -22.70 0.69 -9.53
CA LEU A 264 -23.95 0.21 -8.94
C LEU A 264 -24.03 -1.31 -8.99
N THR A 265 -23.50 -1.95 -10.03
CA THR A 265 -23.50 -3.42 -10.17
C THR A 265 -22.45 -4.13 -9.30
N LEU A 266 -21.44 -3.41 -8.80
CA LEU A 266 -20.31 -3.99 -8.06
C LEU A 266 -20.53 -4.17 -6.55
N GLY A 267 -21.64 -3.67 -6.00
CA GLY A 267 -21.98 -3.86 -4.59
C GLY A 267 -23.45 -4.16 -4.33
N ALA A 268 -24.06 -4.90 -5.25
CA ALA A 268 -25.30 -5.66 -5.02
C ALA A 268 -24.97 -7.09 -4.57
#